data_AF-A0A956MY58-F1
#
_entry.id   AF-A0A956MY58-F1
#
_cell.length_a   1.000
_cell.length_b   1.000
_cell.length_c   1.000
_cell.angle_alpha   90.00
_cell.angle_beta   90.00
_cell.angle_gamma   90.00
#
_symmetry.space_group_name_H-M   'P 1'
#
loop_
_entity.id
_entity.type
_entity.pdbx_description
1 polymer ?
#
loop_
_entity_poly.entity_id
_entity_poly.type
_entity_poly.pdbx_seq_one_letter_code
_entity_poly.pdbx_strand_id
1 'polypeptide(L)'
;MGYNTDFKGELKFTNELTATQLAELKNILGEDCRDHKDWGRTDLTHINLRLLDDFTGVCWDTSEKTYDMVEKIELIIQLMRRKYPNFGLKGQFLAQGKYIEDRYTIIVNDDKVTVKTQEEVDIVSETYTREEVENLIRMAMQERAYTPQYIVNEFYKNNLK
;
A
#
# COMPACT_ATOMS: atom_id res chain seq x y z
N MET A 1 5.76 -23.39 -12.43
CA MET A 1 6.98 -23.13 -11.65
C MET A 1 6.70 -21.90 -10.80
N GLY A 2 6.49 -22.09 -9.50
CA GLY A 2 6.11 -21.02 -8.59
C GLY A 2 7.35 -20.29 -8.09
N TYR A 3 7.43 -18.99 -8.35
CA TYR A 3 8.41 -18.14 -7.70
C TYR A 3 7.93 -17.95 -6.26
N ASN A 4 8.69 -18.48 -5.29
CA ASN A 4 8.48 -18.18 -3.88
C ASN A 4 8.84 -16.70 -3.69
N THR A 5 7.82 -15.85 -3.62
CA THR A 5 8.04 -14.41 -3.57
C THR A 5 7.77 -13.96 -2.15
N ASP A 6 8.84 -13.83 -1.38
CA ASP A 6 8.79 -13.27 -0.03
C ASP A 6 8.59 -11.75 -0.16
N PHE A 7 7.33 -11.33 -0.11
CA PHE A 7 6.99 -9.93 -0.11
C PHE A 7 7.24 -9.33 1.28
N LYS A 8 8.08 -8.30 1.31
CA LYS A 8 8.46 -7.62 2.55
C LYS A 8 7.50 -6.46 2.82
N GLY A 9 7.01 -6.40 4.06
CA GLY A 9 6.25 -5.28 4.60
C GLY A 9 4.94 -5.71 5.24
N GLU A 10 4.40 -4.80 6.05
CA GLU A 10 3.26 -5.05 6.92
C GLU A 10 2.41 -3.79 7.02
N LEU A 11 1.10 -3.96 7.10
CA LEU A 11 0.17 -2.91 7.49
C LEU A 11 -0.23 -3.13 8.95
N LYS A 12 0.30 -2.28 9.84
CA LYS A 12 -0.05 -2.30 11.26
C LYS A 12 -1.41 -1.65 11.48
N PHE A 13 -2.12 -2.10 12.51
CA PHE A 13 -3.34 -1.42 12.92
C PHE A 13 -3.01 -0.04 13.51
N THR A 14 -3.82 0.97 13.21
CA THR A 14 -3.65 2.31 13.81
C THR A 14 -3.94 2.32 15.30
N ASN A 15 -4.74 1.37 15.78
CA ASN A 15 -5.07 1.13 17.17
C ASN A 15 -5.04 -0.38 17.44
N GLU A 16 -4.72 -0.77 18.68
CA GLU A 16 -4.82 -2.17 19.08
C GLU A 16 -6.25 -2.69 18.92
N LEU A 17 -6.40 -3.86 18.29
CA LEU A 17 -7.71 -4.46 18.07
C LEU A 17 -8.06 -5.40 19.22
N THR A 18 -9.32 -5.32 19.65
CA THR A 18 -9.91 -6.30 20.58
C THR A 18 -10.05 -7.67 19.91
N ALA A 19 -10.17 -8.74 20.71
CA ALA A 19 -10.40 -10.10 20.20
C ALA A 19 -11.64 -10.20 19.29
N THR A 20 -12.71 -9.44 19.57
CA THR A 20 -13.91 -9.41 18.73
C THR A 20 -13.63 -8.73 17.38
N GLN A 21 -12.85 -7.66 17.36
CA GLN A 21 -12.45 -7.00 16.11
C GLN A 21 -11.53 -7.88 15.28
N LEU A 22 -10.59 -8.60 15.91
CA LEU A 22 -9.73 -9.56 15.24
C LEU A 22 -10.53 -10.73 14.64
N ALA A 23 -11.53 -11.24 15.37
CA ALA A 23 -12.41 -12.30 14.88
C ALA A 23 -13.23 -11.84 13.67
N GLU A 24 -13.77 -10.62 13.70
CA GLU A 24 -14.49 -10.04 12.56
C GLU A 24 -13.57 -9.88 11.34
N LEU A 25 -12.39 -9.30 11.54
CA LEU A 25 -11.40 -9.13 10.47
C LEU A 25 -11.01 -10.49 9.86
N LYS A 26 -10.82 -11.51 10.70
CA LYS A 26 -10.49 -12.86 10.25
C LYS A 26 -11.58 -13.49 9.37
N ASN A 27 -12.85 -13.11 9.53
CA ASN A 27 -13.94 -13.56 8.67
C ASN A 27 -13.97 -12.85 7.30
N ILE A 28 -13.17 -11.79 7.12
CA ILE A 28 -13.04 -11.06 5.86
C ILE A 28 -11.78 -11.53 5.12
N LEU A 29 -10.68 -11.72 5.84
CA LEU A 29 -9.40 -12.12 5.28
C LEU A 29 -9.46 -13.52 4.66
N GLY A 30 -8.92 -13.68 3.44
CA GLY A 30 -8.90 -14.95 2.71
C GLY A 30 -10.17 -15.28 1.93
N GLU A 31 -11.25 -14.51 2.10
CA GLU A 31 -12.52 -14.74 1.41
C GLU A 31 -12.52 -14.26 -0.04
N ASP A 32 -13.35 -14.89 -0.89
CA ASP A 32 -13.60 -14.45 -2.27
C ASP A 32 -14.71 -13.39 -2.30
N CYS A 33 -14.40 -12.17 -2.72
CA CYS A 33 -15.37 -11.07 -2.74
C CYS A 33 -16.59 -11.35 -3.64
N ARG A 34 -16.50 -12.29 -4.59
CA ARG A 34 -17.61 -12.69 -5.48
C ARG A 34 -18.71 -13.44 -4.76
N ASP A 35 -18.38 -14.09 -3.63
CA ASP A 35 -19.33 -14.83 -2.80
C ASP A 35 -20.07 -13.93 -1.79
N HIS A 36 -19.58 -12.70 -1.59
CA HIS A 36 -20.10 -11.74 -0.61
C HIS A 36 -20.73 -10.51 -1.28
N LYS A 37 -21.92 -10.70 -1.88
CA LYS A 37 -22.61 -9.64 -2.65
C LYS A 37 -22.93 -8.39 -1.83
N ASP A 38 -23.12 -8.52 -0.52
CA ASP A 38 -23.38 -7.44 0.43
C ASP A 38 -22.16 -6.54 0.70
N TRP A 39 -20.97 -6.97 0.27
CA TRP A 39 -19.76 -6.13 0.34
C TRP A 39 -19.75 -5.05 -0.73
N GLY A 40 -20.49 -5.26 -1.83
CA GLY A 40 -20.63 -4.29 -2.92
C GLY A 40 -19.43 -4.21 -3.87
N ARG A 41 -18.50 -5.19 -3.80
CA ARG A 41 -17.29 -5.29 -4.63
C ARG A 41 -17.10 -6.68 -5.23
N THR A 42 -18.11 -7.17 -5.95
CA THR A 42 -18.04 -8.47 -6.65
C THR A 42 -17.12 -8.47 -7.87
N ASP A 43 -16.54 -7.32 -8.20
CA ASP A 43 -15.49 -7.15 -9.20
C ASP A 43 -14.11 -7.62 -8.70
N LEU A 44 -13.93 -7.71 -7.38
CA LEU A 44 -12.70 -8.17 -6.74
C LEU A 44 -12.68 -9.68 -6.56
N THR A 45 -11.48 -10.25 -6.45
CA THR A 45 -11.28 -11.69 -6.19
C THR A 45 -11.00 -11.98 -4.70
N HIS A 46 -10.15 -12.96 -4.41
CA HIS A 46 -9.78 -13.36 -3.05
C HIS A 46 -9.02 -12.26 -2.31
N ILE A 47 -9.36 -12.04 -1.04
CA ILE A 47 -8.59 -11.16 -0.16
C ILE A 47 -7.31 -11.91 0.28
N ASN A 48 -6.25 -11.81 -0.52
CA ASN A 48 -4.94 -12.45 -0.28
C ASN A 48 -4.14 -11.75 0.84
N LEU A 49 -4.76 -11.51 1.98
CA LEU A 49 -4.14 -10.89 3.15
C LEU A 49 -4.39 -11.79 4.36
N ARG A 50 -3.40 -11.86 5.27
CA ARG A 50 -3.49 -12.59 6.52
C ARG A 50 -3.11 -11.72 7.70
N LEU A 51 -3.55 -12.11 8.89
CA LEU A 51 -3.04 -11.53 10.14
C LEU A 51 -1.56 -11.88 10.31
N LEU A 52 -0.82 -10.94 10.90
CA LEU A 52 0.49 -11.21 11.48
C LEU A 52 0.36 -12.16 12.66
N ASP A 53 1.42 -12.92 12.92
CA ASP A 53 1.45 -13.92 13.99
C ASP A 53 1.33 -13.28 15.39
N ASP A 54 1.69 -11.99 15.50
CA ASP A 54 1.57 -11.18 16.72
C ASP A 54 0.24 -10.39 16.81
N PHE A 55 -0.65 -10.53 15.83
CA PHE A 55 -1.94 -9.82 15.72
C PHE A 55 -1.84 -8.29 15.71
N THR A 56 -0.68 -7.72 15.37
CA THR A 56 -0.50 -6.25 15.33
C THR A 56 -0.84 -5.63 13.96
N GLY A 57 -1.18 -6.45 12.97
CA GLY A 57 -1.44 -5.99 11.62
C GLY A 57 -1.78 -7.12 10.64
N VAL A 58 -1.70 -6.78 9.36
CA VAL A 58 -1.89 -7.70 8.24
C VAL A 58 -0.70 -7.66 7.28
N CYS A 59 -0.47 -8.76 6.58
CA CYS A 59 0.50 -8.88 5.50
C CYS A 59 -0.08 -9.73 4.36
N TRP A 60 0.60 -9.72 3.22
CA TRP A 60 0.25 -10.60 2.11
C TRP A 60 0.50 -12.07 2.52
N ASP A 61 -0.49 -12.93 2.24
CA ASP A 61 -0.43 -14.37 2.48
C ASP A 61 0.37 -15.18 1.43
N THR A 62 0.95 -14.51 0.43
CA THR A 62 1.73 -15.06 -0.69
C THR A 62 0.99 -16.07 -1.59
N SER A 63 -0.33 -16.24 -1.43
CA SER A 63 -1.11 -17.27 -2.11
C SER A 63 -1.32 -16.99 -3.61
N GLU A 64 -1.52 -15.73 -3.98
CA GLU A 64 -1.82 -15.34 -5.36
C GLU A 64 -1.30 -13.93 -5.69
N LYS A 65 -0.80 -13.75 -6.91
CA LYS A 65 -0.48 -12.43 -7.49
C LYS A 65 -1.76 -11.60 -7.56
N THR A 66 -1.70 -10.35 -7.13
CA THR A 66 -2.91 -9.53 -6.99
C THR A 66 -2.72 -8.15 -7.64
N TYR A 67 -3.63 -7.81 -8.54
CA TYR A 67 -3.66 -6.53 -9.26
C TYR A 67 -4.46 -5.46 -8.52
N ASP A 68 -5.36 -5.94 -7.67
CA ASP A 68 -6.45 -5.22 -7.02
C ASP A 68 -6.20 -5.15 -5.50
N MET A 69 -4.93 -5.21 -5.08
CA MET A 69 -4.56 -5.23 -3.66
C MET A 69 -4.92 -3.92 -2.96
N VAL A 70 -4.84 -2.79 -3.67
CA VAL A 70 -5.25 -1.47 -3.16
C VAL A 70 -6.74 -1.50 -2.83
N GLU A 71 -7.55 -1.93 -3.79
CA GLU A 71 -9.00 -2.00 -3.67
C GLU A 71 -9.43 -3.00 -2.59
N LYS A 72 -8.69 -4.10 -2.42
CA LYS A 72 -8.90 -5.07 -1.32
C LYS A 72 -8.62 -4.45 0.04
N ILE A 73 -7.53 -3.69 0.20
CA ILE A 73 -7.21 -2.99 1.45
C ILE A 73 -8.28 -1.94 1.76
N GLU A 74 -8.69 -1.15 0.76
CA GLU A 74 -9.77 -0.17 0.90
C GLU A 74 -11.08 -0.84 1.30
N LEU A 75 -11.42 -1.99 0.69
CA LEU A 75 -12.60 -2.76 1.06
C LEU A 75 -12.54 -3.25 2.51
N ILE A 76 -11.41 -3.79 2.97
CA ILE A 76 -11.25 -4.21 4.38
C ILE A 76 -11.49 -3.03 5.33
N ILE A 77 -10.87 -1.87 5.05
CA ILE A 77 -11.06 -0.66 5.85
C ILE A 77 -12.53 -0.25 5.85
N GLN A 78 -13.18 -0.26 4.69
CA GLN A 78 -14.60 0.07 4.56
C GLN A 78 -15.50 -0.88 5.36
N LEU A 79 -15.32 -2.21 5.22
CA LEU A 79 -16.13 -3.22 5.87
C LEU A 79 -15.99 -3.14 7.40
N MET A 80 -14.75 -3.08 7.90
CA MET A 80 -14.50 -2.97 9.34
C MET A 80 -15.08 -1.68 9.92
N ARG A 81 -15.02 -0.57 9.19
CA ARG A 81 -15.57 0.73 9.63
C ARG A 81 -17.08 0.77 9.73
N ARG A 82 -17.81 -0.13 9.07
CA ARG A 82 -19.28 -0.24 9.25
C ARG A 82 -19.65 -0.46 10.72
N LYS A 83 -18.79 -1.15 11.47
CA LYS A 83 -19.00 -1.51 12.88
C LYS A 83 -17.98 -0.88 13.83
N TYR A 84 -16.78 -0.60 13.33
CA TYR A 84 -15.65 -0.08 14.11
C TYR A 84 -15.10 1.19 13.45
N PRO A 85 -15.69 2.37 13.67
CA PRO A 85 -15.35 3.60 12.95
C PRO A 85 -13.88 4.01 13.04
N ASN A 86 -13.20 3.65 14.13
CA ASN A 86 -11.79 3.97 14.39
C ASN A 86 -10.81 2.92 13.84
N PHE A 87 -11.30 1.88 13.15
CA PHE A 87 -10.44 0.90 12.49
C PHE A 87 -9.62 1.59 11.40
N GLY A 88 -8.32 1.33 11.35
CA GLY A 88 -7.43 1.85 10.32
C GLY A 88 -6.17 1.01 10.20
N LEU A 89 -5.48 1.20 9.08
CA LEU A 89 -4.22 0.55 8.78
C LEU A 89 -3.17 1.61 8.49
N LYS A 90 -1.92 1.32 8.82
CA LYS A 90 -0.77 2.16 8.51
C LYS A 90 0.45 1.31 8.20
N GLY A 91 1.25 1.75 7.26
CA GLY A 91 2.52 1.11 6.92
C GLY A 91 2.67 0.96 5.41
N GLN A 92 3.50 0.01 5.02
CA GLN A 92 3.72 -0.26 3.61
C GLN A 92 4.13 -1.71 3.40
N PHE A 93 3.82 -2.24 2.22
CA PHE A 93 4.38 -3.51 1.78
C PHE A 93 4.53 -3.59 0.28
N LEU A 94 5.45 -4.45 -0.14
CA LEU A 94 5.71 -4.73 -1.55
C LEU A 94 4.63 -5.68 -2.09
N ALA A 95 3.97 -5.28 -3.15
CA ALA A 95 3.04 -6.10 -3.92
C ALA A 95 3.61 -6.39 -5.32
N GLN A 96 3.05 -7.39 -5.99
CA GLN A 96 3.42 -7.73 -7.37
C GLN A 96 2.17 -8.01 -8.21
N GLY A 97 2.14 -7.41 -9.39
CA GLY A 97 1.17 -7.66 -10.45
C GLY A 97 1.46 -8.94 -11.24
N LYS A 98 1.25 -8.90 -12.56
CA LYS A 98 1.25 -10.10 -13.42
C LYS A 98 2.65 -10.64 -13.59
N TYR A 99 3.55 -9.72 -13.88
CA TYR A 99 4.91 -9.99 -14.25
C TYR A 99 5.85 -9.71 -13.07
N ILE A 100 7.10 -10.17 -13.15
CA ILE A 100 8.05 -10.05 -12.03
C ILE A 100 8.55 -8.61 -11.88
N GLU A 101 8.51 -7.87 -12.97
CA GLU A 101 8.77 -6.45 -13.12
C GLU A 101 7.62 -5.56 -12.61
N ASP A 102 6.40 -6.10 -12.44
CA ASP A 102 5.23 -5.35 -11.96
C ASP A 102 5.24 -5.23 -10.42
N ARG A 103 6.36 -4.79 -9.85
CA ARG A 103 6.49 -4.59 -8.40
C ARG A 103 6.12 -3.17 -8.03
N TYR A 104 5.27 -3.05 -7.03
CA TYR A 104 4.82 -1.77 -6.52
C TYR A 104 4.70 -1.80 -5.01
N THR A 105 4.98 -0.68 -4.37
CA THR A 105 4.81 -0.53 -2.92
C THR A 105 3.44 0.09 -2.67
N ILE A 106 2.64 -0.58 -1.85
CA ILE A 106 1.41 -0.02 -1.32
C ILE A 106 1.77 0.67 -0.01
N ILE A 107 1.37 1.92 0.12
CA ILE A 107 1.56 2.72 1.33
C ILE A 107 0.17 3.09 1.85
N VAL A 108 -0.05 2.87 3.14
CA VAL A 108 -1.27 3.32 3.83
C VAL A 108 -0.85 4.33 4.89
N ASN A 109 -1.32 5.57 4.75
CA ASN A 109 -1.13 6.64 5.72
C ASN A 109 -2.44 7.41 5.88
N ASP A 110 -2.86 7.64 7.12
CA ASP A 110 -4.08 8.39 7.45
C ASP A 110 -5.30 7.89 6.63
N ASP A 111 -5.43 6.56 6.53
CA ASP A 111 -6.47 5.84 5.77
C ASP A 111 -6.48 6.07 4.26
N LYS A 112 -5.46 6.76 3.74
CA LYS A 112 -5.25 6.89 2.31
C LYS A 112 -4.31 5.78 1.84
N VAL A 113 -4.83 4.94 0.96
CA VAL A 113 -4.04 3.94 0.24
C VAL A 113 -3.44 4.61 -0.99
N THR A 114 -2.11 4.55 -1.11
CA THR A 114 -1.38 5.04 -2.28
C THR A 114 -0.46 3.96 -2.83
N VAL A 115 -0.25 3.99 -4.14
CA VAL A 115 0.70 3.12 -4.83
C VAL A 115 1.91 3.95 -5.22
N LYS A 116 3.09 3.41 -4.98
CA LYS A 116 4.34 3.89 -5.57
C LYS A 116 4.98 2.79 -6.39
N THR A 117 5.42 3.09 -7.60
CA THR A 117 6.27 2.17 -8.35
C THR A 117 7.66 2.10 -7.73
N GLN A 118 8.44 1.06 -8.03
CA GLN A 118 9.82 0.90 -7.53
C GLN A 118 10.67 2.15 -7.82
N GLU A 119 10.52 2.76 -9.00
CA GLU A 119 11.20 4.00 -9.41
C GLU A 119 10.85 5.20 -8.52
N GLU A 120 9.63 5.27 -7.97
CA GLU A 120 9.19 6.37 -7.11
C GLU A 120 9.59 6.18 -5.63
N VAL A 121 9.90 4.95 -5.21
CA VAL A 121 10.31 4.63 -3.83
C VAL A 121 11.79 4.96 -3.61
N ASP A 122 12.65 4.65 -4.57
CA ASP A 122 14.10 4.90 -4.48
C ASP A 122 14.41 6.41 -4.35
N ILE A 123 13.58 7.27 -4.96
CA ILE A 123 13.69 8.74 -4.87
C ILE A 123 13.30 9.29 -3.49
N VAL A 124 12.48 8.55 -2.71
CA VAL A 124 11.99 9.02 -1.39
C VAL A 124 12.89 8.54 -0.25
N SER A 125 13.65 7.46 -0.44
CA SER A 125 14.58 6.94 0.58
C SER A 125 15.91 7.66 0.65
N GLU A 126 16.29 8.41 -0.38
CA GLU A 126 17.45 9.30 -0.34
C GLU A 126 17.00 10.67 0.19
N THR A 127 17.45 11.04 1.39
CA THR A 127 17.41 12.44 1.82
C THR A 127 18.37 13.23 0.94
N TYR A 128 17.90 13.68 -0.21
CA TYR A 128 18.66 14.58 -1.07
C TYR A 128 18.89 15.90 -0.33
N THR A 129 20.13 16.33 -0.29
CA THR A 129 20.48 17.69 0.10
C THR A 129 19.92 18.67 -0.92
N ARG A 130 19.72 19.93 -0.49
CA ARG A 130 19.21 21.00 -1.35
C ARG A 130 20.00 21.13 -2.66
N GLU A 131 21.32 20.97 -2.60
CA GLU A 131 22.22 21.10 -3.74
C GLU A 131 22.03 19.95 -4.75
N GLU A 132 21.76 18.74 -4.28
CA GLU A 132 21.45 17.58 -5.13
C GLU A 132 20.11 17.75 -5.84
N VAL A 133 19.09 18.26 -5.16
CA VAL A 133 17.79 18.58 -5.77
C VAL A 133 17.93 19.68 -6.83
N GLU A 134 18.67 20.75 -6.54
CA GLU A 134 18.90 21.85 -7.48
C GLU A 134 19.69 21.39 -8.72
N ASN A 135 20.64 20.46 -8.56
CA ASN A 135 21.37 19.87 -9.68
C ASN A 135 20.50 18.94 -10.52
N LEU A 136 19.66 18.11 -9.90
CA LEU A 136 18.71 17.25 -10.62
C LEU A 136 17.70 18.07 -11.45
N ILE A 137 17.20 19.18 -10.89
CA ILE A 137 16.32 20.11 -11.61
C ILE A 137 17.06 20.73 -12.81
N ARG A 138 18.31 21.17 -12.64
CA ARG A 138 19.12 21.73 -13.73
C ARG A 138 19.38 20.72 -14.84
N MET A 139 19.72 19.47 -14.50
CA MET A 139 19.96 18.41 -15.48
C MET A 139 18.68 18.10 -16.27
N ALA A 140 17.54 17.98 -15.61
CA ALA A 140 16.26 17.72 -16.27
C ALA A 140 15.83 18.86 -17.21
N MET A 141 16.11 20.12 -16.84
CA MET A 141 15.84 21.29 -17.69
C MET A 141 16.77 21.38 -18.92
N GLN A 142 17.99 20.84 -18.85
CA GLN A 142 18.94 20.83 -19.97
C GLN A 142 18.70 19.66 -20.95
N GLU A 143 18.24 18.50 -20.47
CA GLU A 143 18.08 17.29 -21.28
C GLU A 143 16.67 17.08 -21.87
N ARG A 144 15.69 17.95 -21.58
CA ARG A 144 14.24 17.69 -21.84
C ARG A 144 13.77 16.35 -21.25
N ALA A 145 14.43 15.86 -20.21
CA ALA A 145 14.00 14.66 -19.48
C ALA A 145 12.92 15.04 -18.46
N TYR A 146 11.92 14.18 -18.33
CA TYR A 146 10.76 14.36 -17.46
C TYR A 146 11.21 14.42 -15.99
N THR A 147 11.22 15.61 -15.39
CA THR A 147 11.31 15.73 -13.93
C THR A 147 9.95 15.35 -13.35
N PRO A 148 9.84 14.33 -12.48
CA PRO A 148 8.57 14.00 -11.85
C PRO A 148 8.04 15.23 -11.10
N GLN A 149 6.86 15.72 -11.49
CA GLN A 149 6.22 16.93 -10.94
C GLN A 149 6.13 16.93 -9.40
N TYR A 150 6.15 15.73 -8.79
CA TYR A 150 6.12 15.52 -7.35
C TYR A 150 7.40 16.00 -6.62
N ILE A 151 8.59 15.84 -7.22
CA ILE A 151 9.87 16.29 -6.63
C ILE A 151 9.88 17.82 -6.49
N VAL A 152 9.39 18.51 -7.52
CA VAL A 152 9.24 19.96 -7.54
C VAL A 152 8.25 20.40 -6.45
N ASN A 153 7.09 19.73 -6.36
CA ASN A 153 6.06 20.07 -5.39
C ASN A 153 6.47 19.85 -3.93
N GLU A 154 7.21 18.78 -3.61
CA GLU A 154 7.72 18.54 -2.24
C GLU A 154 8.85 19.50 -1.85
N PHE A 155 9.72 19.89 -2.80
CA PHE A 155 10.74 20.92 -2.54
C PHE A 155 10.12 22.27 -2.17
N TYR A 156 9.10 22.72 -2.92
CA TYR A 156 8.43 23.99 -2.64
C TYR A 156 7.60 23.95 -1.35
N LYS A 157 6.97 22.83 -1.01
CA LYS A 157 6.22 22.69 0.25
C LYS A 157 7.11 22.77 1.50
N ASN A 158 8.31 22.20 1.44
CA ASN A 158 9.21 22.16 2.60
C ASN A 158 10.11 23.40 2.74
N ASN A 159 10.20 24.26 1.72
CA ASN A 159 11.04 25.47 1.72
C ASN A 159 10.26 26.80 1.65
N LEU A 160 8.92 26.75 1.57
CA LEU A 160 8.04 27.92 1.76
C LEU A 160 7.52 27.93 3.21
N LYS A 161 8.40 28.23 4.15
CA LYS A 161 8.08 28.78 5.48
C LYS A 161 9.00 29.94 5.78
#